data_AF-A0A814FH57-F1
#
_entry.id   AF-A0A814FH57-F1
#
_cell.length_a   1.000
_cell.length_b   1.000
_cell.length_c   1.000
_cell.angle_alpha   90.00
_cell.angle_beta   90.00
_cell.angle_gamma   90.00
#
_symmetry.space_group_name_H-M   'P 1'
#
loop_
_entity.id
_entity.type
_entity.pdbx_description
1 polymer ?
#
loop_
_entity_poly.entity_id
_entity_poly.type
_entity_poly.pdbx_seq_one_letter_code
_entity_poly.pdbx_strand_id
1 'polypeptide(L)'
;MLDIAKILRHMDRDYVSKENLESVYDLGLRLFRKDIILFSTTREYFNNALREMMTRERHGEILDRTTINDISLMLTKLNINEADFYDEDLQTWCLQ
;
A
#
# COMPACT_ATOMS: atom_id res chain seq x y z
N MET A 1 -1.26 -11.32 21.31
CA MET A 1 -2.08 -10.62 20.30
C MET A 1 -2.50 -11.63 19.25
N LEU A 2 -3.81 -11.82 19.08
CA LEU A 2 -4.42 -12.69 18.07
C LEU A 2 -4.38 -11.99 16.72
N ASP A 3 -3.84 -12.67 15.72
CA ASP A 3 -3.68 -12.21 14.35
C ASP A 3 -4.42 -13.22 13.46
N ILE A 4 -5.20 -12.74 12.51
CA ILE A 4 -6.00 -13.57 11.60
C ILE A 4 -5.10 -14.61 10.91
N ALA A 5 -3.89 -14.23 10.50
CA ALA A 5 -2.93 -15.15 9.89
C ALA A 5 -2.48 -16.26 10.86
N LYS A 6 -2.40 -15.97 12.16
CA LYS A 6 -2.04 -16.98 13.17
C LYS A 6 -3.18 -17.94 13.46
N ILE A 7 -4.43 -17.46 13.43
CA ILE A 7 -5.63 -18.30 13.58
C ILE A 7 -5.74 -19.25 12.40
N LEU A 8 -5.52 -18.74 11.18
CA LEU A 8 -5.68 -19.50 9.94
C LEU A 8 -4.41 -20.24 9.49
N ARG A 9 -3.33 -20.26 10.30
CA ARG A 9 -2.04 -20.86 9.94
C ARG A 9 -2.13 -22.30 9.46
N HIS A 10 -2.99 -23.11 10.10
CA HIS A 10 -3.16 -24.51 9.70
C HIS A 10 -3.80 -24.64 8.32
N MET A 11 -4.80 -23.80 8.02
CA MET A 11 -5.42 -23.74 6.69
C MET A 11 -4.40 -23.28 5.65
N ASP A 12 -3.62 -22.25 5.96
CA ASP A 12 -2.59 -21.71 5.06
C ASP A 12 -1.51 -22.75 4.73
N ARG A 13 -1.08 -23.52 5.74
CA ARG A 13 -0.07 -24.58 5.56
C ARG A 13 -0.60 -25.80 4.84
N ASP A 14 -1.78 -26.30 5.22
CA ASP A 14 -2.22 -27.65 4.81
C ASP A 14 -3.16 -27.62 3.59
N TYR A 15 -4.00 -26.59 3.46
CA TYR A 15 -4.97 -26.46 2.37
C TYR A 15 -4.46 -25.53 1.26
N VAL A 16 -4.11 -24.29 1.61
CA VAL A 16 -3.72 -23.26 0.64
C VAL A 16 -2.46 -23.69 -0.13
N SER A 17 -1.43 -24.20 0.56
CA SER A 17 -0.22 -24.70 -0.10
C SER A 17 -0.48 -25.90 -1.00
N LYS A 18 -1.37 -26.82 -0.60
CA LYS A 18 -1.67 -28.03 -1.37
C LYS A 18 -2.45 -27.72 -2.64
N GLU A 19 -3.43 -26.83 -2.54
CA GLU A 19 -4.29 -26.43 -3.64
C GLU A 19 -3.67 -25.30 -4.49
N ASN A 20 -2.44 -24.89 -4.19
CA ASN A 20 -1.70 -23.82 -4.88
C ASN A 20 -2.50 -22.50 -4.95
N LEU A 21 -3.11 -22.14 -3.81
CA LEU A 21 -3.88 -20.91 -3.64
C LEU A 21 -3.00 -19.79 -3.08
N GLU A 22 -3.50 -18.56 -3.18
CA GLU A 22 -2.91 -17.36 -2.56
C GLU A 22 -2.95 -17.47 -1.02
N SER A 23 -1.85 -17.11 -0.34
CA SER A 23 -1.79 -17.12 1.12
C SER A 23 -2.81 -16.18 1.74
N VAL A 24 -3.25 -16.45 2.96
CA VAL A 24 -4.18 -15.56 3.69
C VAL A 24 -3.61 -14.14 3.81
N TYR A 25 -2.29 -14.00 3.95
CA TYR A 25 -1.63 -12.71 4.03
C TYR A 25 -1.66 -11.97 2.70
N ASP A 26 -1.28 -12.64 1.60
CA ASP A 26 -1.26 -12.05 0.27
C ASP A 26 -2.68 -11.71 -0.21
N LEU A 27 -3.66 -12.55 0.11
CA LEU A 27 -5.09 -12.28 -0.09
C LEU A 27 -5.51 -11.00 0.63
N GLY A 28 -5.09 -10.82 1.88
CA GLY A 28 -5.36 -9.61 2.65
C GLY A 28 -4.78 -8.36 1.99
N LEU A 29 -3.52 -8.42 1.53
CA LEU A 29 -2.87 -7.33 0.81
C LEU A 29 -3.59 -7.01 -0.50
N ARG A 30 -3.98 -8.04 -1.27
CA ARG A 30 -4.69 -7.87 -2.54
C ARG A 30 -6.06 -7.21 -2.34
N LEU A 31 -6.81 -7.64 -1.32
CA LEU A 31 -8.10 -7.03 -0.98
C LEU A 31 -7.92 -5.58 -0.52
N PHE A 32 -6.93 -5.31 0.33
CA PHE A 32 -6.64 -3.94 0.79
C PHE A 32 -6.26 -3.01 -0.38
N ARG A 33 -5.39 -3.48 -1.29
CA ARG A 33 -5.05 -2.74 -2.51
C ARG A 33 -6.30 -2.43 -3.33
N LYS A 34 -7.12 -3.44 -3.63
CA LYS A 34 -8.25 -3.31 -4.54
C LYS A 34 -9.38 -2.46 -3.96
N ASP A 35 -9.79 -2.78 -2.74
CA ASP A 35 -11.05 -2.31 -2.18
C ASP A 35 -10.86 -1.03 -1.34
N ILE A 36 -9.62 -0.71 -0.95
CA ILE A 36 -9.30 0.50 -0.20
C ILE A 36 -8.46 1.44 -1.04
N ILE A 37 -7.23 1.07 -1.42
CA ILE A 37 -6.32 2.03 -2.06
C ILE A 37 -6.75 2.41 -3.47
N LEU A 38 -7.13 1.42 -4.29
CA LEU A 38 -7.55 1.64 -5.68
C LEU A 38 -9.04 2.00 -5.81
N PHE A 39 -9.78 2.04 -4.70
CA PHE A 39 -11.16 2.51 -4.72
C PHE A 39 -11.18 3.97 -5.15
N SER A 40 -11.95 4.28 -6.21
CA SER A 40 -11.89 5.54 -6.96
C SER A 40 -11.76 6.79 -6.06
N THR A 41 -12.65 6.94 -5.08
CA THR A 41 -12.67 8.05 -4.14
C THR A 41 -11.43 8.09 -3.24
N THR A 42 -11.08 6.96 -2.61
CA THR A 42 -9.92 6.88 -1.72
C THR A 42 -8.62 7.13 -2.46
N ARG A 43 -8.48 6.59 -3.68
CA ARG A 43 -7.32 6.81 -4.54
C ARG A 43 -7.11 8.28 -4.87
N GLU A 44 -8.19 8.99 -5.17
CA GLU A 44 -8.14 10.43 -5.46
C GLU A 44 -7.72 11.23 -4.22
N TYR A 45 -8.33 10.96 -3.07
CA TYR A 45 -7.93 11.60 -1.81
C TYR A 45 -6.48 11.33 -1.45
N PHE A 46 -6.03 10.08 -1.62
CA PHE A 46 -4.66 9.67 -1.32
C PHE A 46 -3.65 10.39 -2.23
N ASN A 47 -3.90 10.43 -3.54
CA ASN A 47 -3.04 11.16 -4.48
C ASN A 47 -3.02 12.66 -4.20
N ASN A 48 -4.17 13.26 -3.86
CA ASN A 48 -4.24 14.69 -3.52
C ASN A 48 -3.46 15.01 -2.23
N ALA A 49 -3.56 14.15 -1.21
CA ALA A 49 -2.80 14.31 0.03
C ALA A 49 -1.28 14.23 -0.22
N LEU A 50 -0.82 13.26 -1.01
CA LEU A 50 0.60 13.16 -1.37
C LEU A 50 1.09 14.36 -2.18
N ARG A 51 0.25 14.90 -3.08
CA ARG A 51 0.58 16.12 -3.84
C ARG A 51 0.73 17.33 -2.93
N GLU A 52 -0.17 17.47 -1.97
CA GLU A 52 -0.11 18.55 -1.00
C GLU A 52 1.17 18.45 -0.17
N MET A 53 1.52 17.25 0.29
CA MET A 53 2.78 17.00 0.99
C MET A 53 3.99 17.40 0.12
N MET A 54 4.11 16.87 -1.09
CA MET A 54 5.21 17.21 -2.00
C MET A 54 5.29 18.73 -2.25
N THR A 55 4.15 19.39 -2.44
CA THR A 55 4.10 20.84 -2.66
C THR A 55 4.65 21.58 -1.44
N ARG A 56 4.23 21.19 -0.24
CA ARG A 56 4.71 21.79 1.02
C ARG A 56 6.20 21.57 1.22
N GLU A 57 6.72 20.38 0.93
CA GLU A 57 8.16 20.11 0.97
C GLU A 57 8.93 21.01 -0.01
N ARG A 58 8.45 21.15 -1.25
CA ARG A 58 9.06 22.02 -2.27
C ARG A 58 9.04 23.50 -1.88
N HIS A 59 8.10 23.93 -1.06
CA HIS A 59 8.06 25.29 -0.49
C HIS A 59 8.98 25.46 0.75
N GLY A 60 9.72 24.41 1.13
CA GLY A 60 10.67 24.44 2.24
C GLY A 60 10.06 24.10 3.61
N GLU A 61 8.83 23.58 3.66
CA GLU A 61 8.28 23.06 4.91
C GLU A 61 8.98 21.75 5.31
N ILE A 62 9.30 21.63 6.60
CA ILE A 62 9.85 20.40 7.15
C ILE A 62 8.71 19.39 7.33
N LEU A 63 8.66 18.40 6.43
CA LEU A 63 7.76 17.27 6.57
C LEU A 63 8.32 16.20 7.49
N ASP A 64 7.41 15.46 8.13
CA ASP A 64 7.78 14.22 8.82
C ASP A 64 8.14 13.14 7.78
N ARG A 65 9.44 12.90 7.63
CA ARG A 65 9.98 11.85 6.76
C ARG A 65 9.53 10.45 7.18
N THR A 66 9.14 10.25 8.43
CA THR A 66 8.60 8.97 8.91
C THR A 66 7.32 8.62 8.18
N THR A 67 6.40 9.59 8.09
CA THR A 67 5.14 9.42 7.38
C THR A 67 5.35 9.08 5.90
N ILE A 68 6.28 9.75 5.23
CA ILE A 68 6.61 9.46 3.81
C ILE A 68 7.14 8.04 3.69
N ASN A 69 8.12 7.65 4.51
CA ASN A 69 8.71 6.31 4.49
C ASN A 69 7.69 5.21 4.76
N ASP A 70 6.78 5.42 5.73
CA ASP A 70 5.72 4.46 6.05
C ASP A 70 4.74 4.29 4.89
N ILE A 71 4.43 5.38 4.20
CA ILE A 71 3.60 5.34 2.98
C ILE A 71 4.35 4.60 1.86
N SER A 72 5.62 4.91 1.59
CA SER A 72 6.43 4.22 0.60
C SER A 72 6.52 2.72 0.86
N LEU A 73 6.70 2.34 2.13
CA LEU A 73 6.72 0.95 2.56
C LEU A 73 5.37 0.27 2.35
N MET A 74 4.27 0.96 2.65
CA MET A 74 2.91 0.46 2.40
C MET A 74 2.68 0.22 0.91
N LEU A 75 3.00 1.20 0.06
CA LEU A 75 2.83 1.12 -1.39
C LEU A 75 3.62 -0.05 -1.98
N THR A 76 4.85 -0.24 -1.51
CA THR A 76 5.72 -1.37 -1.89
C THR A 76 5.11 -2.70 -1.46
N LYS A 77 4.63 -2.82 -0.21
CA LYS A 77 4.00 -4.06 0.30
C LYS A 77 2.72 -4.41 -0.45
N LEU A 78 1.96 -3.41 -0.89
CA LEU A 78 0.74 -3.61 -1.67
C LEU A 78 1.03 -3.87 -3.16
N ASN A 79 2.30 -3.85 -3.58
CA ASN A 79 2.73 -4.04 -4.96
C ASN A 79 2.01 -3.06 -5.91
N ILE A 80 1.86 -1.81 -5.47
CA ILE A 80 1.28 -0.74 -6.30
C ILE A 80 2.34 -0.35 -7.33
N ASN A 81 1.98 -0.48 -8.60
CA ASN A 81 2.90 -0.34 -9.71
C ASN A 81 2.78 1.05 -10.34
N GLU A 82 3.71 1.38 -11.24
CA GLU A 82 3.74 2.63 -12.02
C GLU A 82 2.39 2.95 -12.69
N ALA A 83 1.67 1.92 -13.14
CA ALA A 83 0.36 2.06 -13.78
C ALA A 83 -0.80 2.48 -12.83
N ASP A 84 -0.61 2.41 -11.52
CA ASP A 84 -1.61 2.77 -10.53
C ASP A 84 -1.54 4.26 -10.13
N PHE A 85 -0.40 4.92 -10.41
CA PHE A 85 -0.20 6.35 -10.21
C PHE A 85 -0.61 7.12 -11.46
N TYR A 86 -1.29 8.25 -11.25
CA TYR A 86 -1.65 9.17 -12.34
C TYR A 86 -0.54 10.18 -12.68
N ASP A 87 0.51 10.24 -11.86
CA ASP A 87 1.49 11.32 -11.88
C ASP A 87 2.89 10.77 -11.58
N GLU A 88 3.79 10.92 -12.56
CA GLU A 88 5.17 10.44 -12.50
C GLU A 88 6.02 11.20 -11.47
N ASP A 89 5.73 12.48 -11.22
CA ASP A 89 6.45 13.28 -10.22
C ASP A 89 6.12 12.78 -8.81
N LEU A 90 4.84 12.46 -8.57
CA LEU A 90 4.39 11.82 -7.32
C LEU A 90 5.06 10.48 -7.08
N GLN A 91 5.11 9.64 -8.12
CA GLN A 91 5.76 8.35 -8.05
C GLN A 91 7.23 8.51 -7.67
N THR A 92 7.96 9.36 -8.38
CA THR A 92 9.39 9.59 -8.15
C THR A 92 9.65 10.11 -6.73
N TRP A 93 8.78 10.99 -6.24
CA TRP A 93 8.90 11.54 -4.89
C TRP A 93 8.64 10.51 -3.78
N CYS A 94 7.63 9.65 -3.93
CA CYS A 94 7.30 8.65 -2.93
C CYS A 94 8.19 7.40 -2.98
N LEU A 95 8.81 7.05 -4.11
CA LEU A 95 9.56 5.79 -4.28
C LEU A 95 11.09 5.96 -4.30
N GLN A 96 11.61 7.14 -3.92
CA GLN A 96 13.04 7.39 -3.71
C GLN A 96 13.58 6.69 -2.46
#